data_AF-A0ABD6G5B7-F1
#
_entry.id   AF-A0ABD6G5B7-F1
#
_cell.length_a   1.000
_cell.length_b   1.000
_cell.length_c   1.000
_cell.angle_alpha   90.00
_cell.angle_beta   90.00
_cell.angle_gamma   90.00
#
_symmetry.space_group_name_H-M   'P 1'
#
loop_
_entity.id
_entity.type
_entity.pdbx_description
1 polymer ?
#
loop_
_entity_poly.entity_id
_entity_poly.type
_entity_poly.pdbx_seq_one_letter_code
_entity_poly.pdbx_strand_id
1 'polypeptide(L)'
;MKILAVCLGQPQILPGKSYRTGIFKSARSGPVMVDEQGLVGDAVLNRKYHGGPDQAIYLEGALTLQWWEAQLNRQITPGLFGENLVIDGLDNRDLAVGDRLSIGDVLLEVTAPRTPCATFSASMEDPGFARRYTKAAQPGAYCRVLQAGVVEVGMIAQWTASEGDRLMLAQMIGKSFKSLDPQQKARYLTFPIAARIRAEITATL
;
A
#
# COMPACT_ATOMS: atom_id res chain seq x y z
N MET A 1 8.88 16.34 1.18
CA MET A 1 9.41 14.97 1.07
C MET A 1 9.78 14.70 -0.38
N LYS A 2 10.37 13.54 -0.69
CA LYS A 2 10.67 13.12 -2.07
C LYS A 2 10.52 11.61 -2.25
N ILE A 3 10.42 11.15 -3.50
CA ILE A 3 10.49 9.72 -3.81
C ILE A 3 11.93 9.22 -3.63
N LEU A 4 12.12 8.18 -2.82
CA LEU A 4 13.40 7.48 -2.66
C LEU A 4 13.54 6.29 -3.59
N ALA A 5 12.44 5.62 -3.93
CA ALA A 5 12.44 4.49 -4.85
C ALA A 5 11.13 4.40 -5.63
N VAL A 6 11.24 4.01 -6.90
CA VAL A 6 10.14 3.58 -7.75
C VAL A 6 10.38 2.12 -8.11
N CYS A 7 9.47 1.25 -7.71
CA CYS A 7 9.64 -0.19 -7.70
C CYS A 7 8.59 -0.89 -8.57
N LEU A 8 9.04 -1.77 -9.47
CA LEU A 8 8.19 -2.55 -10.35
C LEU A 8 8.48 -4.03 -10.18
N GLY A 9 7.39 -4.81 -10.13
CA GLY A 9 7.39 -6.25 -10.04
C GLY A 9 7.55 -6.89 -11.40
N GLN A 10 8.22 -8.04 -11.40
CA GLN A 10 8.19 -8.96 -12.54
C GLN A 10 7.57 -10.28 -12.11
N PRO A 11 6.85 -10.98 -13.00
CA PRO A 11 6.28 -12.28 -12.68
C PRO A 11 7.38 -13.28 -12.30
N GLN A 12 7.39 -13.75 -11.05
CA GLN A 12 8.36 -14.73 -10.56
C GLN A 12 7.67 -15.84 -9.76
N ILE A 13 8.26 -17.03 -9.74
CA ILE A 13 7.77 -18.15 -8.93
C ILE A 13 8.46 -18.10 -7.57
N LEU A 14 7.67 -18.14 -6.50
CA LEU A 14 8.21 -18.28 -5.14
C LEU A 14 8.71 -19.72 -4.92
N PRO A 15 9.80 -19.92 -4.18
CA PRO A 15 10.22 -21.26 -3.75
C PRO A 15 9.06 -22.03 -3.09
N GLY A 16 8.83 -23.26 -3.55
CA GLY A 16 7.76 -24.12 -3.05
C GLY A 16 6.34 -23.71 -3.45
N LYS A 17 6.17 -22.79 -4.42
CA LYS A 17 4.86 -22.44 -5.02
C LYS A 17 4.82 -22.80 -6.49
N SER A 18 3.64 -23.13 -7.00
CA SER A 18 3.40 -23.42 -8.42
C SER A 18 2.91 -22.21 -9.22
N TYR A 19 2.54 -21.12 -8.55
CA TYR A 19 2.01 -19.91 -9.18
C TYR A 19 3.05 -18.79 -9.20
N ARG A 20 2.94 -17.90 -10.19
CA ARG A 20 3.72 -16.68 -10.28
C ARG A 20 3.13 -15.58 -9.40
N THR A 21 3.99 -14.74 -8.84
CA THR A 21 3.65 -13.53 -8.08
C THR A 21 4.47 -12.35 -8.59
N GLY A 22 3.97 -11.12 -8.38
CA GLY A 22 4.73 -9.87 -8.58
C GLY A 22 5.12 -9.21 -7.26
N ILE A 23 5.17 -9.98 -6.17
CA ILE A 23 5.56 -9.48 -4.85
C ILE A 23 7.01 -8.97 -4.83
N PHE A 24 7.89 -9.60 -5.61
CA PHE A 24 9.26 -9.15 -5.77
C PHE A 24 9.32 -7.97 -6.71
N LYS A 25 9.45 -6.78 -6.12
CA LYS A 25 9.70 -5.56 -6.86
C LYS A 25 11.15 -5.17 -6.78
N SER A 26 11.62 -4.53 -7.84
CA SER A 26 12.97 -3.99 -7.94
C SER A 26 12.90 -2.52 -8.27
N ALA A 27 13.79 -1.74 -7.65
CA ALA A 27 13.91 -0.33 -7.95
C ALA A 27 14.28 -0.13 -9.43
N ARG A 28 13.63 0.84 -10.07
CA ARG A 28 13.91 1.26 -11.45
C ARG A 28 14.65 2.59 -11.45
N SER A 29 15.57 2.71 -12.41
CA SER A 29 16.18 3.98 -12.78
C SER A 29 15.32 4.66 -13.85
N GLY A 30 15.13 5.97 -13.73
CA GLY A 30 14.44 6.78 -14.71
C GLY A 30 12.92 6.91 -14.49
N PRO A 31 12.25 7.68 -15.36
CA PRO A 31 10.83 7.98 -15.25
C PRO A 31 9.95 6.77 -15.52
N VAL A 32 8.84 6.67 -14.77
CA VAL A 32 7.82 5.64 -14.90
C VAL A 32 6.44 6.28 -15.05
N MET A 33 5.70 5.85 -16.06
CA MET A 33 4.33 6.30 -16.29
C MET A 33 3.38 5.71 -15.24
N VAL A 34 2.50 6.55 -14.70
CA VAL A 34 1.41 6.18 -13.79
C VAL A 34 0.08 6.40 -14.50
N ASP A 35 -0.74 5.36 -14.59
CA ASP A 35 -2.12 5.43 -15.07
C ASP A 35 -3.12 5.02 -13.97
N GLU A 36 -4.42 4.99 -14.29
CA GLU A 36 -5.48 4.61 -13.34
C GLU A 36 -5.31 3.19 -12.75
N GLN A 37 -4.52 2.32 -13.39
CA GLN A 37 -4.27 0.95 -12.97
C GLN A 37 -2.95 0.78 -12.19
N GLY A 38 -2.08 1.80 -12.20
CA GLY A 38 -0.84 1.84 -11.42
C GLY A 38 0.39 2.24 -12.22
N LEU A 39 1.55 1.71 -11.83
CA LEU A 39 2.79 1.91 -12.59
C LEU A 39 2.76 1.04 -13.86
N VAL A 40 2.92 1.66 -15.02
CA VAL A 40 2.97 0.94 -16.30
C VAL A 40 4.15 -0.03 -16.30
N GLY A 41 3.84 -1.30 -16.56
CA GLY A 41 4.81 -2.40 -16.54
C GLY A 41 4.92 -3.14 -15.20
N ASP A 42 4.18 -2.73 -14.16
CA ASP A 42 4.13 -3.47 -12.89
C ASP A 42 3.31 -4.76 -13.00
N ALA A 43 3.82 -5.85 -12.43
CA ALA A 43 3.17 -7.15 -12.48
C ALA A 43 2.21 -7.35 -11.30
N VAL A 44 0.90 -7.22 -11.56
CA VAL A 44 -0.16 -7.59 -10.60
C VAL A 44 -0.92 -8.82 -11.10
N LEU A 45 -0.61 -9.98 -10.53
CA LEU A 45 -1.04 -11.27 -11.08
C LEU A 45 -2.37 -11.80 -10.50
N ASN A 46 -2.58 -11.66 -9.18
CA ASN A 46 -3.82 -12.10 -8.55
C ASN A 46 -4.80 -10.93 -8.42
N ARG A 47 -5.41 -10.55 -9.54
CA ARG A 47 -6.33 -9.40 -9.65
C ARG A 47 -7.65 -9.56 -8.87
N LYS A 48 -7.96 -10.78 -8.41
CA LYS A 48 -9.11 -11.01 -7.53
C LYS A 48 -8.95 -10.27 -6.19
N TYR A 49 -7.74 -10.27 -5.64
CA TYR A 49 -7.46 -9.71 -4.31
C TYR A 49 -6.48 -8.53 -4.31
N HIS A 50 -5.72 -8.33 -5.39
CA HIS A 50 -4.68 -7.30 -5.49
C HIS A 50 -4.89 -6.39 -6.71
N GLY A 51 -4.39 -5.17 -6.61
CA GLY A 51 -4.50 -4.15 -7.66
C GLY A 51 -5.95 -3.75 -7.95
N GLY A 52 -6.13 -3.20 -9.15
CA GLY A 52 -7.33 -2.46 -9.54
C GLY A 52 -7.24 -0.98 -9.10
N PRO A 53 -8.19 -0.13 -9.51
CA PRO A 53 -8.06 1.32 -9.36
C PRO A 53 -7.83 1.80 -7.93
N ASP A 54 -8.42 1.14 -6.93
CA ASP A 54 -8.24 1.49 -5.51
C ASP A 54 -6.94 0.98 -4.88
N GLN A 55 -6.20 0.12 -5.58
CA GLN A 55 -4.92 -0.41 -5.14
C GLN A 55 -3.87 -0.25 -6.26
N ALA A 56 -4.00 0.82 -7.04
CA ALA A 56 -3.18 1.08 -8.21
C ALA A 56 -1.71 1.29 -7.81
N ILE A 57 -1.48 2.01 -6.71
CA ILE A 57 -0.14 2.26 -6.16
C ILE A 57 -0.08 1.76 -4.72
N TYR A 58 0.96 0.99 -4.39
CA TYR A 58 1.31 0.65 -3.02
C TYR A 58 2.48 1.53 -2.54
N LEU A 59 2.24 2.31 -1.49
CA LEU A 59 3.19 3.24 -0.88
C LEU A 59 3.73 2.69 0.45
N GLU A 60 5.03 2.84 0.66
CA GLU A 60 5.69 2.76 1.97
C GLU A 60 6.42 4.06 2.33
N GLY A 61 6.38 4.43 3.61
CA GLY A 61 7.17 5.52 4.17
C GLY A 61 8.55 5.06 4.63
N ALA A 62 9.57 5.86 4.36
CA ALA A 62 10.96 5.53 4.68
C ALA A 62 11.18 5.34 6.19
N LEU A 63 10.50 6.12 7.04
CA LEU A 63 10.61 5.98 8.50
C LEU A 63 10.03 4.65 9.00
N THR A 64 8.95 4.19 8.36
CA THR A 64 8.36 2.88 8.66
C THR A 64 9.26 1.73 8.22
N LEU A 65 9.88 1.82 7.04
CA LEU A 65 10.85 0.81 6.60
C LEU A 65 12.07 0.77 7.54
N GLN A 66 12.62 1.93 7.93
CA GLN A 66 13.72 2.01 8.90
C GLN A 66 13.36 1.35 10.25
N TRP A 67 12.13 1.58 10.73
CA TRP A 67 11.65 0.92 11.94
C TRP A 67 11.61 -0.61 11.76
N TRP A 68 11.12 -1.10 10.61
CA TRP A 68 11.10 -2.52 10.31
C TRP A 68 12.49 -3.14 10.19
N GLU A 69 13.48 -2.42 9.65
CA GLU A 69 14.88 -2.87 9.62
C GLU A 69 15.40 -3.16 11.03
N ALA A 70 15.13 -2.24 11.97
CA ALA A 70 15.49 -2.43 13.38
C ALA A 70 14.74 -3.61 14.01
N GLN A 71 13.44 -3.80 13.72
CA GLN A 71 12.68 -4.94 14.25
C GLN A 71 13.12 -6.29 13.70
N LEU A 72 13.59 -6.32 12.46
CA LEU A 72 14.00 -7.54 11.78
C LEU A 72 15.50 -7.81 11.89
N ASN A 73 16.26 -6.86 12.42
CA ASN A 73 17.72 -6.88 12.46
C ASN A 73 18.32 -7.21 11.08
N ARG A 74 17.76 -6.61 10.02
CA ARG A 74 18.21 -6.79 8.64
C ARG A 74 17.86 -5.57 7.80
N GLN A 75 18.63 -5.34 6.75
CA GLN A 75 18.31 -4.32 5.76
C GLN A 75 17.04 -4.67 4.98
N ILE A 76 16.24 -3.66 4.66
CA ILE A 76 15.04 -3.77 3.83
C ILE A 76 15.31 -2.97 2.55
N THR A 77 15.59 -3.70 1.47
CA THR A 77 15.75 -3.07 0.17
C THR A 77 14.39 -2.61 -0.36
N PRO A 78 14.29 -1.45 -1.01
CA PRO A 78 13.04 -1.00 -1.63
C PRO A 78 12.45 -2.05 -2.57
N GLY A 79 11.14 -2.24 -2.47
CA GLY A 79 10.35 -3.26 -3.17
C GLY A 79 10.25 -4.59 -2.44
N LEU A 80 10.95 -4.79 -1.32
CA LEU A 80 10.90 -6.06 -0.55
C LEU A 80 9.52 -6.34 0.04
N PHE A 81 8.78 -5.30 0.44
CA PHE A 81 7.40 -5.46 0.93
C PHE A 81 6.39 -5.55 -0.21
N GLY A 82 6.86 -5.33 -1.44
CA GLY A 82 6.08 -5.32 -2.67
C GLY A 82 5.49 -3.94 -2.98
N GLU A 83 5.99 -2.89 -2.34
CA GLU A 83 5.63 -1.48 -2.56
C GLU A 83 6.14 -0.95 -3.90
N ASN A 84 5.36 -0.04 -4.49
CA ASN A 84 5.70 0.68 -5.71
C ASN A 84 6.52 1.94 -5.42
N LEU A 85 6.20 2.66 -4.34
CA LEU A 85 6.86 3.92 -4.00
C LEU A 85 7.36 3.90 -2.57
N VAL A 86 8.59 4.40 -2.37
CA VAL A 86 9.12 4.72 -1.03
C VAL A 86 9.22 6.24 -0.90
N ILE A 87 8.58 6.81 0.12
CA ILE A 87 8.52 8.26 0.34
C ILE A 87 9.38 8.66 1.54
N ASP A 88 10.31 9.59 1.31
CA ASP A 88 11.20 10.14 2.33
C ASP A 88 10.42 10.84 3.46
N GLY A 89 10.88 10.72 4.70
CA GLY A 89 10.30 11.41 5.86
C GLY A 89 8.86 11.02 6.23
N LEU A 90 8.24 10.07 5.53
CA LEU A 90 6.88 9.62 5.81
C LEU A 90 6.88 8.46 6.82
N ASP A 91 5.99 8.56 7.81
CA ASP A 91 5.63 7.48 8.73
C ASP A 91 4.21 7.01 8.42
N ASN A 92 4.05 5.72 8.11
CA ASN A 92 2.76 5.16 7.74
C ASN A 92 1.73 5.21 8.88
N ARG A 93 2.15 5.39 10.14
CA ARG A 93 1.24 5.55 11.27
C ARG A 93 0.39 6.81 11.16
N ASP A 94 0.87 7.81 10.43
CA ASP A 94 0.21 9.10 10.26
C ASP A 94 -0.78 9.12 9.07
N LEU A 95 -0.78 8.05 8.27
CA LEU A 95 -1.64 7.93 7.09
C LEU A 95 -3.07 7.56 7.45
N ALA A 96 -4.01 8.25 6.82
CA ALA A 96 -5.44 7.99 6.89
C ALA A 96 -6.06 7.83 5.49
N VAL A 97 -7.21 7.16 5.42
CA VAL A 97 -8.02 7.10 4.19
C VAL A 97 -8.44 8.52 3.80
N GLY A 98 -8.25 8.85 2.52
CA GLY A 98 -8.53 10.18 1.96
C GLY A 98 -7.35 11.13 1.96
N ASP A 99 -6.25 10.81 2.66
CA ASP A 99 -5.00 11.56 2.51
C ASP A 99 -4.53 11.54 1.06
N ARG A 100 -3.86 12.61 0.64
CA ARG A 100 -3.39 12.78 -0.74
C ARG A 100 -1.89 12.95 -0.82
N LEU A 101 -1.31 12.47 -1.91
CA LEU A 101 0.08 12.68 -2.25
C LEU A 101 0.18 13.26 -3.66
N SER A 102 0.71 14.48 -3.77
CA SER A 102 0.98 15.15 -5.05
C SER A 102 2.46 15.02 -5.43
N ILE A 103 2.72 14.59 -6.66
CA ILE A 103 4.06 14.33 -7.20
C ILE A 103 4.09 14.79 -8.67
N GLY A 104 4.57 16.00 -8.93
CA GLY A 104 4.44 16.60 -10.27
C GLY A 104 2.96 16.65 -10.67
N ASP A 105 2.62 16.05 -11.82
CA ASP A 105 1.23 15.94 -12.30
C ASP A 105 0.45 14.78 -11.65
N VAL A 106 1.13 13.87 -10.95
CA VAL A 106 0.46 12.71 -10.33
C VAL A 106 -0.20 13.14 -9.02
N LEU A 107 -1.48 12.78 -8.88
CA LEU A 107 -2.23 12.91 -7.64
C LEU A 107 -2.73 11.55 -7.19
N LEU A 108 -2.28 11.11 -6.01
CA LEU A 108 -2.70 9.86 -5.37
C LEU A 108 -3.63 10.15 -4.19
N GLU A 109 -4.58 9.25 -3.93
CA GLU A 109 -5.45 9.28 -2.75
C GLU A 109 -5.42 7.93 -2.03
N VAL A 110 -5.17 7.93 -0.72
CA VAL A 110 -5.10 6.73 0.12
C VAL A 110 -6.50 6.13 0.29
N THR A 111 -6.63 4.83 0.03
CA THR A 111 -7.94 4.14 0.04
C THR A 111 -8.05 3.01 1.05
N ALA A 112 -6.94 2.38 1.41
CA ALA A 112 -6.91 1.18 2.24
C ALA A 112 -5.51 0.88 2.80
N PRO A 113 -5.42 0.20 3.96
CA PRO A 113 -4.16 -0.33 4.45
C PRO A 113 -3.71 -1.53 3.61
N ARG A 114 -2.40 -1.79 3.59
CA ARG A 114 -1.84 -3.03 3.05
C ARG A 114 -2.18 -4.22 3.96
N THR A 115 -3.09 -5.09 3.51
CA THR A 115 -3.44 -6.34 4.23
C THR A 115 -2.41 -7.45 3.99
N PRO A 116 -1.69 -7.94 5.02
CA PRO A 116 -0.71 -9.04 4.87
C PRO A 116 -1.36 -10.31 4.33
N CYS A 117 -0.65 -11.00 3.43
CA CYS A 117 -1.12 -12.23 2.77
C CYS A 117 -0.07 -13.33 2.82
N ALA A 118 -0.45 -14.58 2.51
CA ALA A 118 0.45 -15.72 2.55
C ALA A 118 1.69 -15.55 1.64
N THR A 119 1.52 -14.89 0.49
CA THR A 119 2.62 -14.56 -0.42
C THR A 119 3.63 -13.61 0.21
N PHE A 120 3.17 -12.67 1.03
CA PHE A 120 4.05 -11.74 1.75
C PHE A 120 4.82 -12.42 2.88
N SER A 121 4.16 -13.27 3.68
CA SER A 121 4.88 -14.10 4.66
C SER A 121 5.93 -14.99 4.00
N ALA A 122 5.60 -15.58 2.85
CA ALA A 122 6.52 -16.43 2.09
C ALA A 122 7.70 -15.64 1.53
N SER A 123 7.49 -14.44 0.98
CA SER A 123 8.59 -13.60 0.46
C SER A 123 9.50 -13.07 1.57
N MET A 124 8.98 -12.96 2.79
CA MET A 124 9.75 -12.59 3.97
C MET A 124 10.47 -13.78 4.62
N GLU A 125 10.27 -14.99 4.08
CA GLU A 125 10.79 -16.26 4.60
C GLU A 125 10.40 -16.52 6.06
N ASP A 126 9.20 -16.04 6.44
CA ASP A 126 8.73 -16.11 7.81
C ASP A 126 7.21 -16.35 7.86
N PRO A 127 6.78 -17.58 8.22
CA PRO A 127 5.36 -17.92 8.31
C PRO A 127 4.55 -17.05 9.29
N GLY A 128 5.20 -16.55 10.35
CA GLY A 128 4.60 -15.69 11.37
C GLY A 128 4.56 -14.21 10.99
N PHE A 129 5.13 -13.82 9.85
CA PHE A 129 5.31 -12.41 9.51
C PHE A 129 4.00 -11.64 9.39
N ALA A 130 2.98 -12.22 8.74
CA ALA A 130 1.66 -11.60 8.64
C ALA A 130 1.08 -11.22 10.02
N ARG A 131 1.25 -12.08 11.03
CA ARG A 131 0.79 -11.79 12.41
C ARG A 131 1.59 -10.65 13.03
N ARG A 132 2.91 -10.62 12.84
CA ARG A 132 3.77 -9.54 13.35
C ARG A 132 3.46 -8.21 12.66
N TYR A 133 3.27 -8.22 11.34
CA TYR A 133 2.90 -7.05 10.55
C TYR A 133 1.57 -6.46 11.00
N THR A 134 0.54 -7.30 11.16
CA THR A 134 -0.75 -6.86 11.71
C THR A 134 -0.62 -6.31 13.12
N LYS A 135 0.15 -6.97 14.00
CA LYS A 135 0.35 -6.52 15.40
C LYS A 135 1.10 -5.19 15.48
N ALA A 136 2.05 -4.93 14.57
CA ALA A 136 2.80 -3.68 14.54
C ALA A 136 1.90 -2.46 14.25
N ALA A 137 0.78 -2.66 13.56
CA ALA A 137 -0.18 -1.62 13.21
C ALA A 137 0.43 -0.43 12.44
N GLN A 138 1.45 -0.69 11.61
CA GLN A 138 2.08 0.28 10.71
C GLN A 138 1.99 -0.21 9.25
N PRO A 139 0.76 -0.42 8.72
CA PRO A 139 0.59 -0.90 7.36
C PRO A 139 1.04 0.17 6.37
N GLY A 140 1.63 -0.23 5.24
CA GLY A 140 1.72 0.69 4.12
C GLY A 140 0.35 0.94 3.48
N ALA A 141 0.32 1.85 2.50
CA ALA A 141 -0.91 2.44 1.99
C ALA A 141 -1.17 2.02 0.54
N TYR A 142 -2.37 1.52 0.26
CA TYR A 142 -2.86 1.46 -1.11
C TYR A 142 -3.49 2.79 -1.49
N CYS A 143 -3.17 3.25 -2.69
CA CYS A 143 -3.66 4.49 -3.25
C CYS A 143 -4.34 4.26 -4.60
N ARG A 144 -5.37 5.05 -4.87
CA ARG A 144 -5.90 5.27 -6.22
C ARG A 144 -5.20 6.44 -6.89
N VAL A 145 -5.20 6.45 -8.21
CA VAL A 145 -4.67 7.54 -9.03
C VAL A 145 -5.83 8.46 -9.41
N LEU A 146 -5.82 9.68 -8.89
CA LEU A 146 -6.79 10.72 -9.24
C LEU A 146 -6.37 11.51 -10.49
N GLN A 147 -5.05 11.68 -10.66
CA GLN A 147 -4.47 12.29 -11.84
C GLN A 147 -3.24 11.48 -12.28
N ALA A 148 -3.24 11.05 -13.53
CA ALA A 148 -2.15 10.31 -14.15
C ALA A 148 -0.97 11.23 -14.50
N GLY A 149 0.22 10.64 -14.65
CA GLY A 149 1.44 11.41 -14.87
C GLY A 149 2.69 10.57 -14.63
N VAL A 150 3.86 11.18 -14.72
CA VAL A 150 5.15 10.47 -14.60
C VAL A 150 5.71 10.65 -13.20
N VAL A 151 6.27 9.57 -12.65
CA VAL A 151 7.05 9.60 -11.41
C VAL A 151 8.48 9.14 -11.64
N GLU A 152 9.41 9.73 -10.91
CA GLU A 152 10.83 9.38 -10.93
C GLU A 152 11.41 9.54 -9.53
N VAL A 153 12.46 8.79 -9.23
CA VAL A 153 13.24 8.95 -8.00
C VAL A 153 13.73 10.39 -7.88
N GLY A 154 13.63 10.96 -6.68
CA GLY A 154 14.04 12.34 -6.40
C GLY A 154 12.96 13.39 -6.62
N MET A 155 11.86 13.08 -7.30
CA MET A 155 10.73 14.01 -7.43
C MET A 155 10.14 14.35 -6.07
N ILE A 156 9.74 15.62 -5.91
CA ILE A 156 9.11 16.12 -4.69
C ILE A 156 7.75 15.45 -4.52
N ALA A 157 7.51 14.95 -3.31
CA ALA A 157 6.23 14.41 -2.89
C ALA A 157 5.66 15.29 -1.76
N GLN A 158 4.45 15.79 -1.95
CA GLN A 158 3.73 16.60 -0.97
C GLN A 158 2.54 15.80 -0.44
N TRP A 159 2.59 15.45 0.84
CA TRP A 159 1.48 14.79 1.53
C TRP A 159 0.57 15.85 2.15
N THR A 160 -0.73 15.67 1.94
CA THR A 160 -1.78 16.48 2.52
C THR A 160 -2.75 15.55 3.23
N ALA A 161 -2.92 15.75 4.53
CA ALA A 161 -3.91 15.02 5.31
C ALA A 161 -5.34 15.37 4.84
N SER A 162 -6.25 14.39 4.90
CA SER A 162 -7.68 14.66 4.69
C SER A 162 -8.23 15.61 5.75
N GLU A 163 -9.14 16.51 5.37
CA GLU A 163 -9.83 17.40 6.31
C GLU A 163 -10.83 16.65 7.20
N GLY A 164 -11.06 17.14 8.42
CA GLY A 164 -12.08 16.62 9.34
C GLY A 164 -11.67 15.38 10.13
N ASP A 165 -12.66 14.50 10.41
CA ASP A 165 -12.41 13.21 11.06
C ASP A 165 -11.48 12.34 10.19
N ARG A 166 -10.58 11.58 10.82
CA ARG A 166 -9.56 10.77 10.13
C ARG A 166 -9.70 9.29 10.47
N LEU A 167 -9.76 8.47 9.43
CA LEU A 167 -9.74 7.01 9.55
C LEU A 167 -8.32 6.50 9.30
N MET A 168 -7.56 6.36 10.37
CA MET A 168 -6.15 5.97 10.31
C MET A 168 -5.98 4.53 9.79
N LEU A 169 -4.99 4.29 8.93
CA LEU A 169 -4.72 2.96 8.38
C LEU A 169 -4.38 1.94 9.47
N ALA A 170 -3.66 2.38 10.51
CA ALA A 170 -3.33 1.61 11.71
C ALA A 170 -4.57 1.07 12.44
N GLN A 171 -5.70 1.79 12.38
CA GLN A 171 -6.96 1.36 13.00
C GLN A 171 -7.71 0.34 12.13
N MET A 172 -7.40 0.26 10.84
CA MET A 172 -8.10 -0.61 9.88
C MET A 172 -7.44 -1.98 9.74
N ILE A 173 -6.11 -2.07 9.85
CA ILE A 173 -5.39 -3.33 9.64
C ILE A 173 -5.85 -4.42 10.62
N GLY A 174 -6.07 -5.63 10.10
CA GLY A 174 -6.48 -6.79 10.88
C GLY A 174 -7.97 -6.85 11.23
N LYS A 175 -8.77 -5.84 10.87
CA LYS A 175 -10.22 -5.87 11.09
C LYS A 175 -10.94 -6.71 10.04
N SER A 176 -11.99 -7.40 10.48
CA SER A 176 -13.05 -7.94 9.62
C SER A 176 -14.10 -6.85 9.43
N PHE A 177 -14.21 -6.29 8.23
CA PHE A 177 -15.13 -5.17 7.98
C PHE A 177 -16.62 -5.58 8.07
N LYS A 178 -16.91 -6.86 7.83
CA LYS A 178 -18.23 -7.49 8.04
C LYS A 178 -18.69 -7.46 9.50
N SER A 179 -17.74 -7.48 10.42
CA SER A 179 -17.98 -7.61 11.86
C SER A 179 -18.03 -6.26 12.59
N LEU A 180 -17.92 -5.15 11.87
CA LEU A 180 -18.07 -3.82 12.43
C LEU A 180 -19.50 -3.61 12.96
N ASP A 181 -19.63 -2.90 14.07
CA ASP A 181 -20.95 -2.49 14.59
C ASP A 181 -21.61 -1.46 13.67
N PRO A 182 -22.93 -1.21 13.79
CA PRO A 182 -23.65 -0.28 12.91
C PRO A 182 -23.07 1.14 12.88
N GLN A 183 -22.59 1.66 14.01
CA GLN A 183 -22.01 3.01 14.09
C GLN A 183 -20.67 3.07 13.36
N GLN A 184 -19.83 2.05 13.54
CA GLN A 184 -18.57 1.89 12.82
C GLN A 184 -18.79 1.75 11.31
N LYS A 185 -19.77 0.94 10.88
CA LYS A 185 -20.11 0.81 9.46
C LYS A 185 -20.53 2.14 8.86
N ALA A 186 -21.44 2.87 9.51
CA ALA A 186 -21.87 4.18 9.07
C ALA A 186 -20.68 5.16 8.96
N ARG A 187 -19.79 5.18 9.97
CA ARG A 187 -18.57 5.98 9.94
C ARG A 187 -17.66 5.61 8.77
N TYR A 188 -17.33 4.34 8.57
CA TYR A 188 -16.42 3.92 7.49
C TYR A 188 -16.96 4.31 6.10
N LEU A 189 -18.28 4.27 5.91
CA LEU A 189 -18.91 4.58 4.63
C LEU A 189 -18.85 6.06 4.24
N THR A 190 -18.54 6.98 5.18
CA THR A 190 -18.32 8.41 4.89
C THR A 190 -16.95 8.69 4.30
N PHE A 191 -15.97 7.78 4.48
CA PHE A 191 -14.61 7.92 3.97
C PHE A 191 -14.50 7.41 2.52
N PRO A 192 -13.53 7.91 1.73
CA PRO A 192 -13.27 7.44 0.37
C PRO A 192 -12.54 6.08 0.33
N ILE A 193 -12.95 5.12 1.17
CA ILE A 193 -12.39 3.76 1.26
C ILE A 193 -12.43 3.02 -0.09
N ALA A 194 -11.55 2.03 -0.23
CA ALA A 194 -11.54 1.12 -1.36
C ALA A 194 -12.91 0.41 -1.54
N ALA A 195 -13.34 0.24 -2.78
CA ALA A 195 -14.62 -0.36 -3.17
C ALA A 195 -14.79 -1.78 -2.62
N ARG A 196 -13.72 -2.57 -2.52
CA ARG A 196 -13.75 -3.90 -1.89
C ARG A 196 -14.13 -3.83 -0.40
N ILE A 197 -13.55 -2.88 0.35
CA ILE A 197 -13.88 -2.65 1.76
C ILE A 197 -15.34 -2.18 1.87
N ARG A 198 -15.75 -1.24 1.02
CA ARG A 198 -17.15 -0.77 0.97
C ARG A 198 -18.12 -1.93 0.74
N ALA A 199 -17.83 -2.80 -0.23
CA ALA A 199 -18.66 -3.97 -0.53
C ALA A 199 -18.75 -4.96 0.64
N GLU A 200 -17.65 -5.18 1.38
CA GLU A 200 -17.68 -6.03 2.58
C GLU A 200 -18.58 -5.45 3.68
N ILE A 201 -18.54 -4.13 3.88
CA ILE A 201 -19.38 -3.44 4.87
C ILE A 201 -20.86 -3.55 4.46
N THR A 202 -21.18 -3.18 3.21
CA THR A 202 -22.57 -3.11 2.73
C THR A 202 -23.23 -4.48 2.58
N ALA A 203 -22.46 -5.55 2.36
CA ALA A 203 -22.99 -6.91 2.31
C ALA A 203 -23.55 -7.42 3.66
N THR A 204 -23.38 -6.64 4.73
CA THR A 204 -23.80 -6.99 6.10
C THR A 204 -24.58 -5.87 6.79
N LEU A 205 -25.07 -4.91 6.00
CA LEU A 205 -26.10 -3.95 6.43
C LEU A 205 -27.48 -4.58 6.25
#